data_AF-A0A7W6WCR4-F1
#
_entry.id   AF-A0A7W6WCR4-F1
#
_cell.length_a   1.000
_cell.length_b   1.000
_cell.length_c   1.000
_cell.angle_alpha   90.00
_cell.angle_beta   90.00
_cell.angle_gamma   90.00
#
_symmetry.space_group_name_H-M   'P 1'
#
loop_
_entity.id
_entity.type
_entity.pdbx_description
1 polymer ?
#
loop_
_entity_poly.entity_id
_entity_poly.type
_entity_poly.pdbx_seq_one_letter_code
_entity_poly.pdbx_strand_id
1 'polypeptide(L)'
;MAKTNLVRPSRDGDQSHYLWEARRCLKLLSANTDLVEVTIEGISPTEGGSGATVTAGEDVIDIAEYFGSEDFADARLVRYMQLKHSTSHAHKPWTASGGEKSITGFAERYRELLKTFPEDAGYGIMRGLWLDEARNG
;
A
#
# COMPACT_ATOMS: atom_id res chain seq x y z
N MET A 1 30.77 8.31 -22.33
CA MET A 1 29.54 7.49 -22.11
C MET A 1 29.72 6.76 -20.79
N ALA A 2 28.85 6.72 -19.79
CA ALA A 2 27.54 7.30 -19.56
C ALA A 2 27.26 7.22 -18.03
N LYS A 3 27.37 8.33 -17.29
CA LYS A 3 26.80 8.44 -15.92
C LYS A 3 25.32 8.86 -15.96
N THR A 4 24.87 9.32 -17.12
CA THR A 4 23.51 9.80 -17.42
C THR A 4 22.46 8.69 -17.56
N ASN A 5 22.85 7.41 -17.60
CA ASN A 5 21.92 6.30 -17.86
C ASN A 5 21.40 5.59 -16.60
N LEU A 6 22.01 5.83 -15.43
CA LEU A 6 21.55 5.23 -14.16
C LEU A 6 20.38 6.00 -13.53
N VAL A 7 20.23 7.28 -13.86
CA VAL A 7 19.19 8.15 -13.30
C VAL A 7 17.83 7.92 -13.99
N ARG A 8 17.83 7.46 -15.24
CA ARG A 8 16.59 7.27 -16.03
C ARG A 8 15.68 6.18 -15.45
N PRO A 9 16.16 4.95 -15.15
CA PRO A 9 15.30 3.92 -14.56
C PRO A 9 14.72 4.30 -13.20
N SER A 10 15.46 5.04 -12.37
CA SER A 10 14.97 5.54 -11.08
C SER A 10 13.83 6.54 -11.29
N ARG A 11 13.99 7.50 -12.21
CA ARG A 11 12.97 8.51 -12.52
C ARG A 11 11.72 7.91 -13.15
N ASP A 12 11.87 6.88 -13.98
CA ASP A 12 10.73 6.17 -14.58
C ASP A 12 9.97 5.36 -13.51
N GLY A 13 10.68 4.86 -12.50
CA GLY A 13 10.12 4.32 -11.26
C GLY A 13 9.23 5.34 -10.55
N ASP A 14 9.80 6.49 -10.20
CA ASP A 14 9.11 7.57 -9.48
C ASP A 14 7.87 8.08 -10.22
N GLN A 15 7.98 8.31 -11.54
CA GLN A 15 6.86 8.79 -12.34
C GLN A 15 5.70 7.80 -12.40
N SER A 16 6.01 6.49 -12.46
CA SER A 16 5.00 5.45 -12.47
C SER A 16 4.28 5.36 -11.12
N HIS A 17 5.01 5.48 -10.01
CA HIS A 17 4.43 5.60 -8.67
C HIS A 17 3.47 6.80 -8.58
N TYR A 18 3.92 8.01 -8.94
CA TYR A 18 3.09 9.21 -8.84
C TYR A 18 1.81 9.14 -9.67
N LEU A 19 1.87 8.62 -10.90
CA LEU A 19 0.69 8.49 -11.74
C LEU A 19 -0.29 7.45 -11.20
N TRP A 20 0.23 6.35 -10.66
CA TRP A 20 -0.59 5.30 -10.07
C TRP A 20 -1.30 5.81 -8.81
N GLU A 21 -0.55 6.45 -7.91
CA GLU A 21 -1.04 7.09 -6.69
C GLU A 21 -2.11 8.13 -7.01
N ALA A 22 -1.81 9.06 -7.94
CA ALA A 22 -2.76 10.09 -8.34
C ALA A 22 -4.07 9.51 -8.88
N ARG A 23 -4.00 8.42 -9.66
CA ARG A 23 -5.20 7.74 -10.17
C ARG A 23 -6.02 7.12 -9.03
N ARG A 24 -5.39 6.64 -7.95
CA ARG A 24 -6.13 6.17 -6.75
C ARG A 24 -6.83 7.34 -6.05
N CYS A 25 -6.15 8.47 -5.88
CA CYS A 25 -6.74 9.64 -5.23
C CYS A 25 -7.99 10.18 -5.95
N LEU A 26 -8.10 10.01 -7.27
CA LEU A 26 -9.33 10.38 -8.02
C LEU A 26 -10.58 9.63 -7.52
N LYS A 27 -10.43 8.46 -6.88
CA LYS A 27 -11.55 7.71 -6.31
C LYS A 27 -12.18 8.43 -5.12
N LEU A 28 -11.45 9.30 -4.41
CA LEU A 28 -11.99 10.12 -3.32
C LEU A 28 -13.09 11.08 -3.80
N LEU A 29 -13.09 11.42 -5.09
CA LEU A 29 -14.10 12.30 -5.69
C LEU A 29 -15.36 11.56 -6.16
N SER A 30 -15.36 10.23 -6.11
CA SER A 30 -16.45 9.41 -6.63
C SER A 30 -17.48 9.10 -5.55
N ALA A 31 -18.75 9.43 -5.79
CA ALA A 31 -19.86 9.06 -4.92
C ALA A 31 -20.17 7.54 -4.90
N ASN A 32 -19.53 6.75 -5.77
CA ASN A 32 -19.74 5.31 -5.87
C ASN A 32 -18.80 4.49 -4.96
N THR A 33 -18.01 5.16 -4.12
CA THR A 33 -17.13 4.54 -3.14
C THR A 33 -17.24 5.30 -1.84
N ASP A 34 -17.05 4.61 -0.73
CA ASP A 34 -16.89 5.15 0.61
C ASP A 34 -15.40 5.26 0.97
N LEU A 35 -14.54 5.50 -0.02
CA LEU A 35 -13.11 5.74 0.22
C LEU A 35 -13.00 7.12 0.88
N VAL A 36 -12.41 7.18 2.07
CA VAL A 36 -12.31 8.41 2.86
C VAL A 36 -10.89 8.96 2.90
N GLU A 37 -9.88 8.09 2.84
CA GLU A 37 -8.48 8.49 2.88
C GLU A 37 -7.60 7.61 1.98
N VAL A 38 -6.58 8.24 1.40
CA VAL A 38 -5.45 7.59 0.74
C VAL A 38 -4.17 8.19 1.32
N THR A 39 -3.30 7.35 1.87
CA THR A 39 -1.96 7.77 2.33
C THR A 39 -0.89 7.33 1.35
N ILE A 40 0.18 8.13 1.30
CA ILE A 40 1.36 7.87 0.49
C ILE A 40 2.52 7.71 1.46
N GLU A 41 3.27 6.61 1.34
CA GLU A 41 4.35 6.19 2.23
C GLU A 41 3.89 6.04 3.69
N GLY A 42 3.32 4.87 3.99
CA GLY A 42 2.86 4.53 5.34
C GLY A 42 1.35 4.63 5.55
N ILE A 43 0.96 4.83 6.80
CA ILE A 43 -0.42 4.70 7.30
C ILE A 43 -1.03 6.05 7.65
N SER A 44 -2.35 6.07 7.87
CA SER A 44 -3.03 7.28 8.35
C SER A 44 -2.51 7.65 9.75
N PRO A 45 -2.18 8.93 10.02
CA PRO A 45 -1.79 9.39 11.35
C PRO A 45 -2.85 9.12 12.42
N THR A 46 -4.12 8.98 11.99
CA THR A 46 -5.28 8.72 12.82
C THR A 46 -5.74 7.27 12.79
N GLU A 47 -5.00 6.37 12.15
CA GLU A 47 -5.36 4.95 12.05
C GLU A 47 -5.56 4.27 13.41
N GLY A 48 -4.76 4.65 14.41
CA GLY A 48 -4.88 4.14 15.77
C GLY A 48 -6.04 4.73 16.56
N GLY A 49 -6.73 5.75 16.03
CA GLY A 49 -7.79 6.47 16.72
C GLY A 49 -7.34 7.01 18.08
N SER A 50 -8.15 6.73 19.11
CA SER A 50 -7.78 6.96 20.51
C SER A 50 -6.95 5.83 21.15
N GLY A 51 -6.71 4.76 20.41
CA GLY A 51 -6.01 3.54 20.86
C GLY A 51 -4.53 3.51 20.46
N ALA A 52 -3.97 2.30 20.41
CA ALA A 52 -2.58 2.09 20.04
C ALA A 52 -2.43 1.99 18.51
N THR A 53 -1.51 2.77 17.93
CA THR A 53 -1.14 2.66 16.52
C THR A 53 -0.21 1.48 16.31
N VAL A 54 -0.54 0.61 15.34
CA VAL A 54 0.31 -0.52 14.95
C VAL A 54 1.34 -0.06 13.91
N THR A 55 2.60 -0.01 14.32
CA THR A 55 3.73 0.41 13.44
C THR A 55 4.43 -0.77 12.76
N ALA A 56 4.14 -2.01 13.18
CA ALA A 56 4.73 -3.20 12.57
C ALA A 56 4.36 -3.29 11.08
N GLY A 57 5.35 -3.53 10.23
CA GLY A 57 5.19 -3.66 8.78
C GLY A 57 4.73 -2.39 8.07
N GLU A 58 4.83 -1.22 8.70
CA GLU A 58 4.55 0.08 8.05
C GLU A 58 5.57 0.42 6.94
N ASP A 59 6.82 -0.03 7.10
CA ASP A 59 7.95 0.26 6.19
C ASP A 59 7.85 -0.40 4.81
N VAL A 60 6.84 -1.25 4.60
CA VAL A 60 6.56 -1.90 3.32
C VAL A 60 5.28 -1.38 2.67
N ILE A 61 4.66 -0.35 3.24
CA ILE A 61 3.42 0.24 2.74
C ILE A 61 3.78 1.49 1.95
N ASP A 62 3.68 1.39 0.63
CA ASP A 62 3.80 2.57 -0.21
C ASP A 62 2.48 3.36 -0.20
N ILE A 63 1.34 2.66 -0.07
CA ILE A 63 0.01 3.27 -0.09
C ILE A 63 -0.94 2.53 0.85
N ALA A 64 -1.73 3.28 1.62
CA ALA A 64 -2.91 2.75 2.31
C ALA A 64 -4.21 3.42 1.84
N GLU A 65 -5.25 2.62 1.62
CA GLU A 65 -6.61 3.08 1.31
C GLU A 65 -7.56 2.73 2.47
N TYR A 66 -8.31 3.72 2.94
CA TYR A 66 -9.26 3.58 4.04
C TYR A 66 -10.69 3.81 3.57
N PHE A 67 -11.59 2.88 3.89
CA PHE A 67 -12.99 2.93 3.47
C PHE A 67 -13.91 2.99 4.69
N GLY A 68 -14.83 3.95 4.68
CA GLY A 68 -15.80 4.21 5.75
C GLY A 68 -15.27 5.05 6.91
N SER A 69 -14.02 4.83 7.32
CA SER A 69 -13.30 5.60 8.34
C SER A 69 -11.80 5.43 8.14
N GLU A 70 -11.02 6.45 8.52
CA GLU A 70 -9.56 6.40 8.66
C GLU A 70 -9.10 5.70 9.94
N ASP A 71 -9.96 5.64 10.98
CA ASP A 71 -9.71 4.85 12.20
C ASP A 71 -9.88 3.35 11.87
N PHE A 72 -8.87 2.54 12.15
CA PHE A 72 -8.88 1.12 11.84
C PHE A 72 -10.05 0.37 12.50
N ALA A 73 -10.45 0.75 13.71
CA ALA A 73 -11.54 0.09 14.43
C ALA A 73 -12.91 0.33 13.79
N ASP A 74 -13.09 1.53 13.20
CA ASP A 74 -14.34 1.95 12.57
C ASP A 74 -14.34 1.76 11.05
N ALA A 75 -13.17 1.52 10.45
CA ALA A 75 -13.02 1.31 9.03
C ALA A 75 -13.75 0.04 8.59
N ARG A 76 -14.48 0.13 7.47
CA ARG A 76 -15.08 -1.05 6.85
C ARG A 76 -14.01 -1.92 6.17
N LEU A 77 -12.98 -1.28 5.61
CA LEU A 77 -11.89 -1.93 4.89
C LEU A 77 -10.67 -1.02 4.91
N VAL A 78 -9.50 -1.60 5.17
CA VAL A 78 -8.20 -0.98 4.98
C VAL A 78 -7.39 -1.83 4.00
N ARG A 79 -6.80 -1.19 2.99
CA ARG A 79 -5.89 -1.86 2.05
C ARG A 79 -4.50 -1.27 2.16
N TYR A 80 -3.53 -2.12 2.47
CA TYR A 80 -2.12 -1.78 2.40
C TYR A 80 -1.52 -2.34 1.12
N MET A 81 -0.78 -1.52 0.39
CA MET A 81 -0.23 -1.87 -0.92
C MET A 81 1.23 -1.49 -1.01
N GLN A 82 2.00 -2.36 -1.66
CA GLN A 82 3.37 -2.07 -2.07
C GLN A 82 3.42 -2.09 -3.59
N LEU A 83 3.96 -1.03 -4.16
CA LEU A 83 4.18 -0.87 -5.57
C LEU A 83 5.61 -1.27 -5.91
N LYS A 84 5.75 -1.97 -7.03
CA LYS A 84 7.07 -2.23 -7.60
C LYS A 84 7.02 -2.01 -9.10
N HIS A 85 7.83 -1.06 -9.56
CA HIS A 85 7.99 -0.78 -10.97
C HIS A 85 9.45 -1.03 -11.38
N SER A 86 9.65 -1.78 -12.47
CA SER A 86 10.98 -1.99 -13.05
C SER A 86 10.96 -1.86 -14.55
N THR A 87 11.56 -0.80 -15.07
CA THR A 87 11.80 -0.63 -16.52
C THR A 87 12.97 -1.47 -17.02
N SER A 88 13.91 -1.84 -16.14
CA SER A 88 15.13 -2.57 -16.47
C SER A 88 14.97 -4.10 -16.51
N HIS A 89 13.95 -4.64 -15.85
CA HIS A 89 13.69 -6.09 -15.77
C HIS A 89 12.28 -6.48 -16.22
N ALA A 90 11.62 -5.66 -17.06
CA ALA A 90 10.25 -5.88 -17.51
C ALA A 90 9.98 -7.26 -18.17
N HIS A 91 11.01 -7.96 -18.63
CA HIS A 91 10.91 -9.29 -19.25
C HIS A 91 11.46 -10.44 -18.38
N LYS A 92 11.91 -10.14 -17.15
CA LYS A 92 12.44 -11.14 -16.23
C LYS A 92 11.32 -11.62 -15.32
N PRO A 93 11.04 -12.93 -15.23
CA PRO A 93 10.01 -13.45 -14.34
C PRO A 93 10.26 -13.03 -12.89
N TRP A 94 9.22 -12.56 -12.22
CA TRP A 94 9.27 -12.26 -10.80
C TRP A 94 9.57 -13.54 -10.01
N THR A 95 10.64 -13.54 -9.21
CA THR A 95 10.94 -14.66 -8.31
C THR A 95 10.21 -14.46 -6.99
N ALA A 96 9.81 -15.55 -6.33
CA ALA A 96 9.16 -15.47 -5.01
C ALA A 96 10.00 -14.67 -3.98
N SER A 97 11.33 -14.75 -4.06
CA SER A 97 12.26 -13.94 -3.26
C SER A 97 12.14 -12.44 -3.47
N GLY A 98 11.69 -11.98 -4.65
CA GLY A 98 11.49 -10.56 -4.95
C GLY A 98 10.37 -9.92 -4.14
N GLY A 99 9.45 -10.72 -3.59
CA GLY A 99 8.33 -10.26 -2.75
C GLY A 99 8.48 -10.60 -1.26
N GLU A 100 9.55 -11.31 -0.86
CA GLU A 100 9.67 -11.87 0.49
C GLU A 100 9.58 -10.82 1.59
N LYS A 101 10.32 -9.70 1.46
CA LYS A 101 10.28 -8.60 2.45
C LYS A 101 8.85 -8.05 2.60
N SER A 102 8.17 -7.82 1.47
CA SER A 102 6.80 -7.29 1.42
C SER A 102 5.82 -8.22 2.11
N ILE A 103 5.87 -9.52 1.77
CA ILE A 103 5.00 -10.54 2.35
C ILE A 103 5.23 -10.66 3.87
N THR A 104 6.49 -10.69 4.31
CA THR A 104 6.83 -10.75 5.73
C THR A 104 6.35 -9.52 6.48
N GLY A 105 6.58 -8.31 5.94
CA GLY A 105 6.12 -7.06 6.55
C GLY A 105 4.59 -6.99 6.66
N PHE A 106 3.86 -7.35 5.61
CA PHE A 106 2.39 -7.41 5.67
C PHE A 106 1.89 -8.48 6.65
N ALA A 107 2.56 -9.63 6.74
CA ALA A 107 2.20 -10.67 7.69
C ALA A 107 2.49 -10.28 9.15
N GLU A 108 3.55 -9.51 9.40
CA GLU A 108 3.83 -8.91 10.71
C GLU A 108 2.76 -7.92 11.10
N ARG A 109 2.44 -6.98 10.21
CA ARG A 109 1.37 -6.00 10.41
C ARG A 109 0.04 -6.66 10.71
N TYR A 110 -0.34 -7.67 9.92
CA TYR A 110 -1.58 -8.41 10.11
C TYR A 110 -1.68 -9.04 11.50
N ARG A 111 -0.60 -9.69 11.95
CA ARG A 111 -0.56 -10.31 13.28
C ARG A 111 -0.70 -9.30 14.41
N GLU A 112 -0.06 -8.15 14.30
CA GLU A 112 -0.18 -7.11 15.33
C GLU A 112 -1.56 -6.44 15.31
N LEU A 113 -2.15 -6.21 14.13
CA LEU A 113 -3.52 -5.69 14.02
C LEU A 113 -4.53 -6.64 14.70
N LEU A 114 -4.41 -7.96 14.51
CA LEU A 114 -5.28 -8.93 15.19
C LEU A 114 -5.14 -8.93 16.72
N LYS A 115 -3.96 -8.59 17.26
CA LYS A 115 -3.75 -8.49 18.72
C LYS A 115 -4.36 -7.21 19.27
N THR A 116 -4.25 -6.11 18.52
CA THR A 116 -4.70 -4.79 18.93
C THR A 116 -6.21 -4.60 18.76
N PHE A 117 -6.80 -5.23 17.74
CA PHE A 117 -8.22 -5.12 17.39
C PHE A 117 -8.89 -6.52 17.35
N PRO A 118 -9.38 -7.05 18.48
CA PRO A 118 -10.01 -8.38 18.57
C PRO A 118 -11.30 -8.52 17.74
N GLU A 119 -11.72 -9.78 17.51
CA GLU A 119 -12.52 -10.31 16.38
C GLU A 119 -13.87 -9.65 16.01
N ASP A 120 -14.43 -8.76 16.83
CA ASP A 120 -15.69 -8.06 16.53
C ASP A 120 -15.52 -7.05 15.37
N ALA A 121 -14.28 -6.62 15.10
CA ALA A 121 -13.90 -5.70 14.02
C ALA A 121 -13.08 -6.36 12.88
N GLY A 122 -12.22 -7.36 13.18
CA GLY A 122 -11.09 -7.71 12.30
C GLY A 122 -11.37 -8.53 11.03
N TYR A 123 -12.43 -9.36 10.97
CA TYR A 123 -12.60 -10.34 9.87
C TYR A 123 -13.12 -9.73 8.55
N GLY A 124 -13.67 -8.52 8.57
CA GLY A 124 -14.16 -7.81 7.38
C GLY A 124 -13.15 -6.86 6.73
N ILE A 125 -12.11 -6.47 7.47
CA ILE A 125 -11.36 -5.23 7.22
C ILE A 125 -10.18 -5.40 6.26
N MET A 126 -9.70 -6.61 5.95
CA MET A 126 -8.57 -6.78 5.02
C MET A 126 -8.90 -7.70 3.84
N ARG A 127 -9.33 -7.08 2.73
CA ARG A 127 -9.35 -7.71 1.40
C ARG A 127 -8.36 -7.03 0.45
N GLY A 128 -7.20 -7.67 0.32
CA GLY A 128 -6.34 -7.56 -0.86
C GLY A 128 -4.89 -7.22 -0.55
N LEU A 129 -4.02 -8.24 -0.58
CA LEU A 129 -2.61 -8.07 -0.92
C LEU A 129 -2.55 -7.92 -2.45
N TRP A 130 -2.26 -6.73 -2.96
CA TRP A 130 -2.14 -6.48 -4.40
C TRP A 130 -0.72 -6.03 -4.70
N LEU A 131 0.07 -6.91 -5.32
CA LEU A 131 1.22 -6.49 -6.11
C LEU A 131 0.69 -6.16 -7.51
N ASP A 132 0.61 -4.88 -7.85
CA ASP A 132 0.30 -4.44 -9.21
C ASP A 132 1.61 -4.13 -9.93
N GLU A 133 1.87 -4.84 -11.03
CA GLU A 133 2.88 -4.40 -11.98
C GLU A 133 2.25 -3.24 -12.76
N ALA A 134 2.74 -2.02 -12.52
CA ALA A 134 2.45 -0.90 -13.40
C ALA A 134 2.96 -1.24 -14.81
N ARG A 135 2.09 -1.82 -15.64
CA ARG A 135 2.40 -2.07 -17.04
C ARG A 135 2.47 -0.71 -17.73
N ASN A 136 3.54 -0.53 -18.50
CA ASN A 136 3.75 0.64 -19.36
C ASN A 136 2.43 1.05 -20.03
N GLY A 137 1.96 2.25 -19.67
CA GLY A 137 0.84 2.91 -20.35
C GLY A 137 1.16 3.21 -21.80
#